data_AF-A0A968FRV8-F1
#
_entry.id   AF-A0A968FRV8-F1
#
_cell.length_a   1.000
_cell.length_b   1.000
_cell.length_c   1.000
_cell.angle_alpha   90.00
_cell.angle_beta   90.00
_cell.angle_gamma   90.00
#
_symmetry.space_group_name_H-M   'P 1'
#
loop_
_entity.id
_entity.type
_entity.pdbx_description
1 polymer ?
#
loop_
_entity_poly.entity_id
_entity_poly.type
_entity_poly.pdbx_seq_one_letter_code
_entity_poly.pdbx_strand_id
1 'polypeptide(L)'
;MLLGLGLWTFGSHLVWALLDTLPPGWDPGVHLHLAFKYWQVLTVGSERLWFDLLNVEPFYPPLYHLSLLPAFAVLGFSTDTAVLVNALYLAVMFLATYAIGRRIYDRPTGLLAAFLIASYP
;
A
#
# COMPACT_ATOMS: atom_id res chain seq x y z
N MET A 1 -1.52 -15.94 17.72
CA MET A 1 -1.65 -14.49 17.97
C MET A 1 -1.24 -13.67 16.74
N LEU A 2 0.04 -13.60 16.36
CA LEU A 2 0.48 -12.78 15.20
C LEU A 2 -0.25 -13.13 13.88
N LEU A 3 -0.39 -14.42 13.56
CA LEU A 3 -1.18 -14.86 12.40
C LEU A 3 -2.65 -14.42 12.51
N GLY A 4 -3.24 -14.53 13.70
CA GLY A 4 -4.62 -14.09 13.95
C GLY A 4 -4.79 -12.59 13.76
N LEU A 5 -3.80 -11.78 14.16
CA LEU A 5 -3.79 -10.34 13.92
C LEU A 5 -3.67 -10.03 12.42
N GLY A 6 -2.76 -10.70 11.72
CA GLY A 6 -2.63 -10.55 10.27
C GLY A 6 -3.93 -10.88 9.53
N LEU A 7 -4.59 -11.99 9.89
CA LEU A 7 -5.88 -12.37 9.32
C LEU A 7 -7.00 -11.39 9.66
N TRP A 8 -7.05 -10.91 10.91
CA TRP A 8 -8.04 -9.91 11.33
C TRP A 8 -7.89 -8.61 10.55
N THR A 9 -6.69 -8.03 10.54
CA THR A 9 -6.42 -6.77 9.85
C THR A 9 -6.65 -6.92 8.34
N PHE A 10 -6.07 -7.94 7.71
CA PHE A 10 -6.28 -8.14 6.27
C PHE A 10 -7.75 -8.39 5.93
N GLY A 11 -8.44 -9.22 6.72
CA GLY A 11 -9.84 -9.54 6.53
C GLY A 11 -10.76 -8.34 6.69
N SER A 12 -10.54 -7.50 7.71
CA SER A 12 -11.34 -6.28 7.92
C SER A 12 -11.14 -5.27 6.78
N HIS A 13 -9.89 -5.10 6.32
CA HIS A 13 -9.58 -4.25 5.17
C HIS A 13 -10.20 -4.77 3.87
N LEU A 14 -10.18 -6.10 3.64
CA LEU A 14 -10.82 -6.69 2.48
C LEU A 14 -12.33 -6.53 2.51
N VAL A 15 -12.97 -6.79 3.66
CA VAL A 15 -14.42 -6.58 3.82
C VAL A 15 -14.78 -5.12 3.59
N TRP A 16 -14.00 -4.17 4.13
CA TRP A 16 -14.20 -2.75 3.87
C TRP A 16 -14.07 -2.43 2.37
N ALA A 17 -13.03 -2.91 1.71
CA ALA A 17 -12.80 -2.67 0.28
C ALA A 17 -13.92 -3.24 -0.60
N LEU A 18 -14.50 -4.38 -0.23
CA LEU A 18 -15.62 -4.99 -0.94
C LEU A 18 -16.95 -4.25 -0.74
N LEU A 19 -17.10 -3.54 0.38
CA LEU A 19 -18.31 -2.79 0.73
C LEU A 19 -18.25 -1.34 0.26
N ASP A 20 -17.05 -0.77 0.12
CA ASP A 20 -16.88 0.60 -0.36
C ASP A 20 -17.17 0.68 -1.86
N THR A 21 -18.10 1.56 -2.21
CA THR A 21 -18.53 1.80 -3.60
C THR A 21 -18.30 3.25 -4.01
N LEU A 22 -17.71 4.05 -3.12
CA LEU A 22 -17.45 5.46 -3.39
C LEU A 22 -16.19 5.60 -4.26
N PRO A 23 -16.18 6.55 -5.20
CA PRO A 23 -14.95 6.89 -5.90
C PRO A 23 -13.92 7.46 -4.90
N PRO A 24 -12.61 7.22 -5.13
CA PRO A 24 -11.57 7.74 -4.25
C PRO A 24 -11.58 9.27 -4.27
N GLY A 25 -11.91 9.88 -3.12
CA GLY A 25 -11.89 11.33 -2.95
C GLY A 25 -10.51 11.85 -2.53
N TRP A 26 -10.26 13.15 -2.72
CA TRP A 26 -9.09 13.87 -2.20
C TRP A 26 -7.76 13.18 -2.53
N ASP A 27 -6.88 13.02 -1.54
CA ASP A 27 -5.54 12.46 -1.68
C ASP A 27 -5.53 11.04 -2.30
N PRO A 28 -6.39 10.08 -1.89
CA PRO A 28 -6.51 8.80 -2.59
C PRO A 28 -6.71 8.94 -4.11
N GLY A 29 -7.57 9.87 -4.54
CA GLY A 29 -7.83 10.13 -5.95
C GLY A 29 -6.61 10.73 -6.65
N VAL A 30 -5.92 11.68 -5.99
CA VAL A 30 -4.67 12.28 -6.49
C VAL A 30 -3.62 11.20 -6.69
N HIS A 31 -3.36 10.36 -5.68
CA HIS A 31 -2.36 9.31 -5.76
C HIS A 31 -2.69 8.24 -6.79
N LEU A 32 -3.96 7.87 -6.95
CA LEU A 32 -4.38 6.95 -8.01
C LEU A 32 -4.15 7.55 -9.41
N HIS A 33 -4.46 8.84 -9.58
CA HIS A 33 -4.20 9.56 -10.82
C HIS A 33 -2.69 9.69 -11.14
N LEU A 34 -1.86 9.92 -10.12
CA LEU A 34 -0.41 9.94 -10.29
C LEU A 34 0.13 8.56 -10.70
N ALA A 35 -0.35 7.50 -10.07
CA ALA A 35 0.01 6.13 -10.44
C ALA A 35 -0.42 5.81 -11.89
N PHE A 36 -1.58 6.32 -12.33
CA PHE A 36 -2.00 6.23 -13.73
C PHE A 36 -1.02 6.93 -14.69
N LYS A 37 -0.54 8.14 -14.35
CA LYS A 37 0.46 8.84 -15.18
C LYS A 37 1.76 8.05 -15.31
N TYR A 38 2.27 7.50 -14.21
CA TYR A 38 3.43 6.60 -14.24
C TYR A 38 3.17 5.37 -15.11
N TRP A 39 1.99 4.76 -14.99
CA TRP A 39 1.58 3.63 -15.83
C TRP A 39 1.56 3.99 -17.32
N GLN A 40 1.04 5.16 -17.69
CA GLN A 40 1.01 5.63 -19.08
C GLN A 40 2.41 5.80 -19.67
N VAL A 41 3.34 6.43 -18.93
CA VAL A 41 4.74 6.61 -19.38
C VAL A 41 5.40 5.26 -19.70
N LEU A 42 5.11 4.23 -18.90
CA LEU A 42 5.69 2.89 -19.08
C LEU A 42 5.01 2.07 -20.17
N THR A 43 3.70 2.24 -20.38
CA THR A 43 2.93 1.38 -21.29
C THR A 43 2.77 1.94 -22.69
N VAL A 44 2.63 3.26 -22.84
CA VAL A 44 2.54 3.92 -24.15
C VAL A 44 3.91 3.99 -24.83
N GLY A 45 4.98 3.90 -24.04
CA GLY A 45 6.36 4.03 -24.51
C GLY A 45 6.80 5.49 -24.54
N SER A 46 8.05 5.74 -24.15
CA SER A 46 8.67 7.05 -24.17
C SER A 46 10.09 6.95 -24.73
N GLU A 47 10.42 7.84 -25.68
CA GLU A 47 11.78 8.00 -26.20
C GLU A 47 12.75 8.55 -25.15
N ARG A 48 12.22 9.18 -24.10
CA ARG A 48 12.97 9.83 -23.02
C ARG A 48 12.50 9.32 -21.66
N LEU A 49 12.35 8.01 -21.53
CA LEU A 49 11.72 7.35 -20.39
C LEU A 49 12.13 7.92 -19.02
N TRP A 50 13.43 8.06 -18.77
CA TRP A 50 13.94 8.58 -17.51
C TRP A 50 13.51 10.03 -17.23
N PHE A 51 13.54 10.88 -18.26
CA PHE A 51 13.10 12.26 -18.14
C PHE A 51 11.60 12.31 -17.87
N ASP A 52 10.81 11.55 -18.62
CA ASP A 52 9.34 11.58 -18.49
C ASP A 52 8.90 11.03 -17.13
N LEU A 53 9.51 9.95 -16.63
CA LEU A 53 9.26 9.43 -15.28
C LEU A 53 9.57 10.46 -14.20
N LEU A 54 10.70 11.17 -14.31
CA LEU A 54 11.08 12.22 -13.34
C LEU A 54 10.18 13.46 -13.41
N ASN A 55 9.44 13.66 -14.51
CA ASN A 55 8.54 14.79 -14.70
C ASN A 55 7.07 14.47 -14.39
N VAL A 56 6.72 13.23 -14.02
CA VAL A 56 5.31 12.87 -13.72
C VAL A 56 4.77 13.68 -12.54
N GLU A 57 5.56 13.81 -11.48
CA GLU A 57 5.17 14.50 -10.25
C GLU A 57 6.40 15.06 -9.52
N PRO A 58 6.56 16.40 -9.44
CA PRO A 58 7.72 17.01 -8.79
C PRO A 58 7.61 17.11 -7.27
N PHE A 59 6.41 17.02 -6.68
CA PHE A 59 6.20 17.19 -5.23
C PHE A 59 6.24 15.87 -4.46
N TYR A 60 5.52 14.84 -4.93
CA TYR A 60 5.48 13.53 -4.26
C TYR A 60 6.55 12.57 -4.76
N PRO A 61 7.32 11.91 -3.87
CA PRO A 61 8.25 10.87 -4.27
C PRO A 61 7.59 9.72 -5.07
N PRO A 62 8.27 9.15 -6.07
CA PRO A 62 7.66 8.20 -7.00
C PRO A 62 7.44 6.81 -6.40
N LEU A 63 8.15 6.44 -5.33
CA LEU A 63 8.24 5.07 -4.84
C LEU A 63 6.87 4.43 -4.59
N TYR A 64 5.99 5.13 -3.88
CA TYR A 64 4.64 4.64 -3.61
C TYR A 64 3.87 4.39 -4.90
N HIS A 65 3.82 5.38 -5.80
CA HIS A 65 3.11 5.26 -7.07
C HIS A 65 3.66 4.12 -7.92
N LEU A 66 4.99 4.03 -8.07
CA LEU A 66 5.65 2.98 -8.84
C LEU A 66 5.41 1.58 -8.28
N SER A 67 5.29 1.45 -6.96
CA SER A 67 5.01 0.16 -6.31
C SER A 67 3.63 -0.41 -6.63
N LEU A 68 2.69 0.43 -7.10
CA LEU A 68 1.35 0.00 -7.50
C LEU A 68 1.34 -0.69 -8.87
N LEU A 69 2.28 -0.34 -9.74
CA LEU A 69 2.29 -0.77 -11.14
C LEU A 69 2.34 -2.29 -11.32
N PRO A 70 3.18 -3.06 -10.58
CA PRO A 70 3.16 -4.52 -10.68
C PRO A 70 1.79 -5.11 -10.32
N ALA A 71 1.12 -4.55 -9.30
CA ALA A 71 -0.21 -5.00 -8.92
C ALA A 71 -1.23 -4.65 -10.01
N PHE A 72 -1.18 -3.46 -10.59
CA PHE A 72 -2.03 -3.07 -11.72
C PHE A 72 -1.81 -3.95 -12.96
N ALA A 73 -0.58 -4.37 -13.23
CA ALA A 73 -0.28 -5.26 -14.34
C ALA A 73 -0.89 -6.66 -14.17
N VAL A 74 -0.99 -7.15 -12.94
CA VAL A 74 -1.47 -8.51 -12.65
C VAL A 74 -2.97 -8.55 -12.35
N LEU A 75 -3.49 -7.57 -11.63
CA LEU A 75 -4.86 -7.55 -11.10
C LEU A 75 -5.78 -6.54 -11.82
N GLY A 76 -5.20 -5.73 -12.71
CA GLY A 76 -5.90 -4.64 -13.38
C GLY A 76 -5.80 -3.31 -12.64
N PHE A 77 -5.91 -2.22 -13.38
CA PHE A 77 -5.91 -0.87 -12.85
C PHE A 77 -7.27 -0.54 -12.21
N SER A 78 -7.32 -0.49 -10.89
CA SER A 78 -8.52 -0.10 -10.13
C SER A 78 -8.16 0.47 -8.75
N THR A 79 -9.12 1.14 -8.12
CA THR A 79 -9.01 1.57 -6.72
C THR A 79 -8.78 0.36 -5.80
N ASP A 80 -9.49 -0.74 -6.03
CA ASP A 80 -9.38 -1.96 -5.21
C ASP A 80 -7.98 -2.57 -5.26
N THR A 81 -7.35 -2.59 -6.44
CA THR A 81 -5.97 -3.04 -6.57
C THR A 81 -5.01 -2.14 -5.78
N ALA A 82 -5.24 -0.82 -5.76
CA ALA A 82 -4.43 0.10 -4.95
C ALA A 82 -4.65 -0.12 -3.44
N VAL A 83 -5.89 -0.36 -3.01
CA VAL A 83 -6.23 -0.70 -1.62
C VAL A 83 -5.54 -2.00 -1.18
N LEU A 84 -5.49 -3.00 -2.06
CA LEU A 84 -4.78 -4.26 -1.77
C LEU A 84 -3.29 -4.02 -1.52
N VAL A 85 -2.64 -3.16 -2.31
CA VAL A 85 -1.22 -2.82 -2.09
C VAL A 85 -1.04 -2.09 -0.75
N ASN A 86 -1.97 -1.21 -0.36
CA ASN A 86 -1.96 -0.60 0.97
C ASN A 86 -2.08 -1.64 2.09
N ALA A 87 -2.90 -2.68 1.92
CA ALA A 87 -2.99 -3.78 2.88
C ALA A 87 -1.66 -4.54 3.03
N LEU A 88 -0.86 -4.65 1.97
CA LEU A 88 0.50 -5.22 2.04
C LEU A 88 1.43 -4.33 2.88
N TYR A 89 1.37 -3.00 2.73
CA TYR A 89 2.15 -2.08 3.55
C TYR A 89 1.78 -2.14 5.03
N LEU A 90 0.47 -2.27 5.33
CA LEU A 90 0.02 -2.51 6.70
C LEU A 90 0.58 -3.83 7.26
N ALA A 91 0.64 -4.88 6.43
CA ALA A 91 1.24 -6.15 6.82
C ALA A 91 2.73 -6.02 7.15
N VAL A 92 3.49 -5.34 6.29
CA VAL A 92 4.90 -5.02 6.53
C VAL A 92 5.06 -4.23 7.82
N MET A 93 4.23 -3.22 8.05
CA MET A 93 4.27 -2.38 9.24
C MET A 93 4.11 -3.18 10.53
N PHE A 94 3.05 -4.00 10.68
CA PHE A 94 2.85 -4.72 11.94
C PHE A 94 3.90 -5.84 12.15
N LEU A 95 4.36 -6.49 11.07
CA LEU A 95 5.43 -7.50 11.14
C LEU A 95 6.76 -6.87 11.55
N ALA A 96 7.09 -5.70 11.00
CA ALA A 96 8.28 -4.94 11.39
C ALA A 96 8.21 -4.52 12.86
N THR A 97 7.06 -4.00 13.31
CA THR A 97 6.84 -3.63 14.72
C THR A 97 6.99 -4.84 15.66
N TYR A 98 6.44 -6.00 15.30
CA TYR A 98 6.66 -7.25 16.04
C TYR A 98 8.15 -7.59 16.13
N ALA A 99 8.85 -7.55 15.00
CA ALA A 99 10.26 -7.91 14.93
C ALA A 99 11.14 -6.96 15.76
N ILE A 100 10.85 -5.66 15.73
CA ILE A 100 11.54 -4.64 16.52
C ILE A 100 11.30 -4.88 18.02
N GLY A 101 10.06 -5.02 18.46
CA GLY A 101 9.75 -5.25 19.87
C GLY A 101 10.36 -6.55 20.41
N ARG A 102 10.35 -7.62 19.59
CA ARG A 102 11.02 -8.89 19.90
C ARG A 102 12.53 -8.75 20.03
N ARG A 103 13.15 -7.91 19.18
CA ARG A 103 14.61 -7.73 19.15
C ARG A 103 15.12 -6.88 20.31
N ILE A 104 14.37 -5.87 20.73
CA ILE A 104 14.77 -4.96 21.80
C ILE A 104 14.50 -5.57 23.18
N TYR A 105 13.41 -6.33 23.34
CA TYR A 105 13.02 -6.93 24.62
C TYR A 105 12.78 -8.43 24.48
N ASP A 106 11.53 -8.81 24.17
CA ASP A 106 11.11 -10.20 24.13
C ASP A 106 9.89 -10.42 23.22
N ARG A 107 9.52 -11.70 23.05
CA ARG A 107 8.40 -12.09 22.20
C ARG A 107 7.06 -11.49 22.68
N PRO A 108 6.68 -11.52 23.97
CA PRO A 108 5.48 -10.84 24.46
C PRO A 108 5.42 -9.36 24.10
N THR A 109 6.53 -8.64 24.25
CA THR A 109 6.62 -7.20 23.93
C THR A 109 6.38 -6.94 22.44
N GLY A 110 7.02 -7.72 21.57
CA GLY A 110 6.77 -7.63 20.13
C GLY A 110 5.32 -7.93 19.75
N LEU A 111 4.72 -8.95 20.39
CA LEU A 111 3.32 -9.32 20.17
C LEU A 111 2.35 -8.21 20.61
N LEU A 112 2.60 -7.58 21.75
CA LEU A 112 1.82 -6.43 22.23
C LEU A 112 1.97 -5.22 21.31
N ALA A 113 3.18 -4.90 20.87
CA ALA A 113 3.42 -3.77 19.97
C ALA A 113 2.71 -3.95 18.62
N ALA A 114 2.75 -5.15 18.04
CA ALA A 114 2.02 -5.46 16.81
C ALA A 114 0.51 -5.41 17.00
N PHE A 115 -0.01 -5.86 18.15
CA PHE A 115 -1.43 -5.75 18.48
C PHE A 115 -1.89 -4.29 18.52
N LEU A 116 -1.13 -3.42 19.19
CA LEU A 116 -1.43 -2.01 19.32
C LEU A 116 -1.47 -1.31 17.95
N ILE A 117 -0.47 -1.56 17.09
CA ILE A 117 -0.44 -0.99 15.74
C ILE A 117 -1.58 -1.53 14.86
N ALA A 118 -1.90 -2.82 14.94
CA ALA A 118 -2.96 -3.43 14.14
C ALA A 118 -4.39 -3.03 14.56
N SER A 119 -4.53 -2.48 15.77
CA SER A 119 -5.83 -2.12 16.38
C SER A 119 -5.99 -0.61 16.59
N TYR A 120 -5.01 0.19 16.17
CA TYR A 120 -5.09 1.64 16.24
C TYR A 120 -6.04 2.14 15.13
N PRO A 121 -6.99 3.05 15.45
CA PRO A 121 -7.97 3.56 14.50
C PRO A 121 -7.35 4.44 13.40
#